data_AF-A0A967HRK5-F1
#
_entry.id   AF-A0A967HRK5-F1
#
_cell.length_a   1.000
_cell.length_b   1.000
_cell.length_c   1.000
_cell.angle_alpha   90.00
_cell.angle_beta   90.00
_cell.angle_gamma   90.00
#
_symmetry.space_group_name_H-M   'P 1'
#
loop_
_entity.id
_entity.type
_entity.pdbx_description
1 polymer ?
#
loop_
_entity_poly.entity_id
_entity_poly.type
_entity_poly.pdbx_seq_one_letter_code
_entity_poly.pdbx_strand_id
1 'polypeptide(L)'
;MVAIGLTTWYNLQTQKAMLSKLASEHGRMMAETIRSSIITDMANGKNDRVVHILGKINTEPAINNVRIFDESGRILMSAEKQEIGDLVTTSELMAYRTGNFNFKTSREDKDHFSSVVPIYNQPVCYSCHDENAKVLGVLNLEVSLDAIAAMQSSG
;
A
#
# COMPACT_ATOMS: atom_id res chain seq x y z
N MET A 1 19.74 -4.19 -38.49
CA MET A 1 19.06 -3.24 -37.59
C MET A 1 17.75 -3.78 -37.01
N VAL A 2 16.95 -4.56 -37.75
CA VAL A 2 15.69 -5.16 -37.23
C VAL A 2 15.90 -6.13 -36.04
N ALA A 3 16.95 -6.97 -36.09
CA ALA A 3 17.27 -7.90 -35.02
C ALA A 3 17.68 -7.22 -33.69
N ILE A 4 18.38 -6.08 -33.76
CA ILE A 4 18.78 -5.30 -32.59
C ILE A 4 17.55 -4.59 -32.00
N GLY A 5 16.65 -4.07 -32.83
CA GLY A 5 15.41 -3.46 -32.36
C GLY A 5 14.49 -4.44 -31.61
N LEU A 6 14.38 -5.68 -32.11
CA LEU A 6 13.59 -6.74 -31.47
C LEU A 6 14.17 -7.18 -30.12
N THR A 7 15.48 -7.35 -30.00
CA THR A 7 16.12 -7.74 -28.74
C THR A 7 16.08 -6.61 -27.70
N THR A 8 16.25 -5.36 -28.10
CA THR A 8 16.10 -4.20 -27.20
C THR A 8 14.65 -4.08 -26.70
N TRP A 9 13.65 -4.22 -27.56
CA TRP A 9 12.24 -4.20 -27.15
C TRP A 9 11.90 -5.33 -26.17
N TYR A 10 12.36 -6.55 -26.46
CA TYR A 10 12.17 -7.70 -25.58
C TYR A 10 12.84 -7.50 -24.21
N ASN A 11 14.07 -6.98 -24.18
CA ASN A 11 14.79 -6.70 -22.94
C ASN A 11 14.13 -5.59 -22.11
N LEU A 12 13.55 -4.56 -22.74
CA LEU A 12 12.83 -3.51 -22.02
C LEU A 12 11.56 -4.05 -21.36
N GLN A 13 10.83 -4.93 -22.04
CA GLN A 13 9.62 -5.55 -21.52
C GLN A 13 9.93 -6.43 -20.29
N THR A 14 11.02 -7.21 -20.34
CA THR A 14 11.43 -8.09 -19.24
C THR A 14 11.95 -7.31 -18.03
N GLN A 15 12.71 -6.24 -18.25
CA GLN A 15 13.17 -5.35 -17.17
C GLN A 15 12.00 -4.72 -16.41
N LYS A 16 10.99 -4.19 -17.13
CA LYS A 16 9.78 -3.63 -16.50
C LYS A 16 9.00 -4.67 -15.70
N ALA A 17 8.89 -5.89 -16.21
CA ALA A 17 8.21 -6.99 -15.51
C ALA A 17 8.96 -7.38 -14.22
N MET A 18 10.30 -7.43 -14.26
CA MET A 18 11.13 -7.73 -13.10
C MET A 18 11.05 -6.64 -12.03
N LEU A 19 11.17 -5.36 -12.43
CA LEU A 19 11.05 -4.22 -11.52
C LEU A 19 9.70 -4.22 -10.81
N SER A 20 8.63 -4.43 -11.58
CA SER A 20 7.29 -4.54 -11.01
C SER A 20 7.14 -5.67 -10.01
N LYS A 21 7.77 -6.82 -10.28
CA LYS A 21 7.71 -7.98 -9.38
C LYS A 21 8.42 -7.67 -8.07
N LEU A 22 9.60 -7.05 -8.14
CA LEU A 22 10.35 -6.61 -6.97
C LEU A 22 9.57 -5.57 -6.16
N ALA A 23 9.05 -4.53 -6.81
CA ALA A 23 8.22 -3.53 -6.15
C ALA A 23 7.01 -4.17 -5.46
N SER A 24 6.41 -5.19 -6.10
CA SER A 24 5.29 -5.91 -5.50
C SER A 24 5.65 -6.69 -4.25
N GLU A 25 6.77 -7.42 -4.30
CA GLU A 25 7.22 -8.27 -3.20
C GLU A 25 7.68 -7.41 -2.00
N HIS A 26 8.48 -6.39 -2.25
CA HIS A 26 8.96 -5.46 -1.22
C HIS A 26 7.82 -4.61 -0.65
N GLY A 27 6.95 -4.07 -1.50
CA GLY A 27 5.79 -3.27 -1.09
C GLY A 27 4.85 -4.05 -0.17
N ARG A 28 4.62 -5.35 -0.47
CA ARG A 28 3.83 -6.22 0.42
C ARG A 28 4.48 -6.43 1.77
N MET A 29 5.79 -6.71 1.81
CA MET A 29 6.50 -6.88 3.08
C MET A 29 6.47 -5.60 3.93
N MET A 30 6.61 -4.44 3.29
CA MET A 30 6.47 -3.14 3.95
C MET A 30 5.07 -2.95 4.50
N ALA A 31 4.03 -3.18 3.70
CA ALA A 31 2.63 -3.04 4.14
C ALA A 31 2.34 -3.97 5.33
N GLU A 32 2.83 -5.20 5.32
CA GLU A 32 2.69 -6.16 6.43
C GLU A 32 3.43 -5.68 7.70
N THR A 33 4.64 -5.14 7.55
CA THR A 33 5.42 -4.59 8.67
C THR A 33 4.71 -3.39 9.29
N ILE A 34 4.18 -2.50 8.45
CA ILE A 34 3.41 -1.33 8.88
C ILE A 34 2.15 -1.79 9.62
N ARG A 35 1.41 -2.76 9.06
CA ARG A 35 0.24 -3.36 9.72
C ARG A 35 0.60 -3.90 11.10
N SER A 36 1.67 -4.69 11.21
CA SER A 36 2.11 -5.26 12.48
C SER A 36 2.49 -4.18 13.51
N SER A 37 3.15 -3.11 13.06
CA SER A 37 3.49 -1.97 13.92
C SER A 37 2.22 -1.25 14.41
N ILE A 38 1.23 -1.06 13.54
CA ILE A 38 -0.05 -0.44 13.89
C ILE A 38 -0.78 -1.28 14.93
N ILE A 39 -0.93 -2.59 14.70
CA ILE A 39 -1.59 -3.50 15.67
C ILE A 39 -0.88 -3.42 17.03
N THR A 40 0.45 -3.40 17.02
CA THR A 40 1.26 -3.29 18.24
C THR A 40 1.00 -1.97 18.97
N ASP A 41 1.05 -0.83 18.28
CA ASP A 41 0.82 0.47 18.92
C ASP A 41 -0.64 0.61 19.42
N MET A 42 -1.62 0.15 18.64
CA MET A 42 -3.04 0.13 19.06
C MET A 42 -3.27 -0.74 20.30
N ALA A 43 -2.68 -1.94 20.34
CA ALA A 43 -2.76 -2.84 21.50
C ALA A 43 -2.16 -2.23 22.78
N ASN A 44 -1.21 -1.31 22.62
CA ASN A 44 -0.59 -0.56 23.73
C ASN A 44 -1.31 0.77 24.02
N GLY A 45 -2.46 1.04 23.41
CA GLY A 45 -3.24 2.26 23.58
C GLY A 45 -2.63 3.51 22.94
N LYS A 46 -1.65 3.36 22.03
CA LYS A 46 -0.91 4.45 21.36
C LYS A 46 -1.53 4.80 20.01
N ASN A 47 -2.85 5.05 20.01
CA ASN A 47 -3.61 5.28 18.77
C ASN A 47 -3.17 6.56 18.04
N ASP A 48 -2.75 7.57 18.79
CA ASP A 48 -2.17 8.82 18.30
C ASP A 48 -0.87 8.60 17.49
N ARG A 49 -0.09 7.58 17.87
CA ARG A 49 1.17 7.24 17.22
C ARG A 49 0.98 6.67 15.82
N VAL A 50 -0.15 6.02 15.54
CA VAL A 50 -0.43 5.42 14.24
C VAL A 50 -0.44 6.49 13.15
N VAL A 51 -1.12 7.62 13.37
CA VAL A 51 -1.13 8.74 12.41
C VAL A 51 0.28 9.29 12.21
N HIS A 52 1.09 9.35 13.27
CA HIS A 52 2.48 9.81 13.16
C HIS A 52 3.36 8.86 12.32
N ILE A 53 3.18 7.55 12.48
CA ILE A 53 3.87 6.53 11.68
C ILE A 53 3.48 6.65 10.21
N LEU A 54 2.18 6.75 9.92
CA LEU A 54 1.69 6.97 8.56
C LEU A 54 2.31 8.25 7.95
N GLY A 55 2.30 9.35 8.70
CA GLY A 55 2.92 10.60 8.30
C GLY A 55 4.40 10.47 7.98
N LYS A 56 5.17 9.76 8.82
CA LYS A 56 6.60 9.52 8.59
C LYS A 56 6.86 8.69 7.34
N ILE A 57 6.08 7.63 7.13
CA ILE A 57 6.17 6.76 5.96
C ILE A 57 5.90 7.55 4.68
N ASN A 58 4.91 8.45 4.70
CA ASN A 58 4.56 9.28 3.54
C ASN A 58 5.63 10.33 3.18
N THR A 59 6.67 10.52 3.99
CA THR A 59 7.82 11.38 3.63
C THR A 59 8.83 10.69 2.71
N GLU A 60 8.74 9.37 2.56
CA GLU A 60 9.63 8.63 1.67
C GLU A 60 9.28 8.92 0.20
N PRO A 61 10.24 9.33 -0.66
CA PRO A 61 9.97 9.74 -2.03
C PRO A 61 9.30 8.67 -2.92
N ALA A 62 9.46 7.40 -2.56
CA ALA A 62 8.82 6.30 -3.27
C ALA A 62 7.40 5.99 -2.81
N ILE A 63 6.94 6.59 -1.72
CA ILE A 63 5.60 6.37 -1.17
C ILE A 63 4.71 7.51 -1.65
N ASN A 64 3.66 7.14 -2.38
CA ASN A 64 2.67 8.09 -2.87
C ASN A 64 1.59 8.35 -1.83
N ASN A 65 1.14 7.29 -1.17
CA ASN A 65 0.12 7.39 -0.14
C ASN A 65 0.18 6.19 0.81
N VAL A 66 -0.14 6.43 2.09
CA VAL A 66 -0.43 5.38 3.06
C VAL A 66 -1.64 5.77 3.91
N ARG A 67 -2.66 4.90 3.94
CA ARG A 67 -3.93 5.17 4.62
C ARG A 67 -4.62 3.90 5.11
N ILE A 68 -5.56 4.04 6.04
CA ILE A 68 -6.43 2.98 6.54
C ILE A 68 -7.87 3.36 6.21
N PHE A 69 -8.60 2.46 5.57
CA PHE A 69 -10.01 2.65 5.23
C PHE A 69 -10.88 1.52 5.78
N ASP A 70 -12.18 1.73 5.94
CA ASP A 70 -13.14 0.71 6.41
C ASP A 70 -13.68 -0.17 5.27
N GLU A 71 -14.51 -1.19 5.58
CA GLU A 71 -15.08 -2.08 4.56
C GLU A 71 -16.01 -1.37 3.54
N SER A 72 -16.46 -0.15 3.84
CA SER A 72 -17.25 0.68 2.93
C SER A 72 -16.37 1.46 1.94
N GLY A 73 -15.07 1.56 2.20
CA GLY A 73 -14.13 2.38 1.42
C GLY A 73 -13.84 3.75 2.04
N ARG A 74 -14.40 4.07 3.21
CA ARG A 74 -14.19 5.38 3.85
C ARG A 74 -12.85 5.42 4.55
N ILE A 75 -12.06 6.46 4.28
CA ILE A 75 -10.75 6.66 4.88
C ILE A 75 -10.92 7.05 6.36
N LEU A 76 -10.38 6.21 7.24
CA LEU A 76 -10.40 6.38 8.69
C LEU A 76 -9.16 7.12 9.20
N MET A 77 -8.00 6.80 8.63
CA MET A 77 -6.71 7.39 8.99
C MET A 77 -5.87 7.55 7.73
N SER A 78 -5.19 8.68 7.58
CA SER A 78 -4.26 8.92 6.47
C SER A 78 -3.07 9.74 6.97
N ALA A 79 -1.96 9.66 6.26
CA ALA A 79 -0.87 10.61 6.39
C ALA A 79 -1.31 12.03 6.01
N GLU A 80 -2.24 12.15 5.06
CA GLU A 80 -2.83 13.41 4.62
C GLU A 80 -4.18 13.63 5.29
N LYS A 81 -4.23 14.56 6.25
CA LYS A 81 -5.43 14.81 7.07
C LYS A 81 -6.66 15.19 6.25
N GLN A 82 -6.46 15.80 5.08
CA GLN A 82 -7.53 16.27 4.20
C GLN A 82 -8.30 15.11 3.57
N GLU A 83 -7.70 13.93 3.43
CA GLU A 83 -8.36 12.75 2.85
C GLU A 83 -9.27 12.01 3.86
N ILE A 84 -9.18 12.33 5.15
CA ILE A 84 -9.94 11.61 6.19
C ILE A 84 -11.43 11.88 5.98
N GLY A 85 -12.22 10.80 5.83
CA GLY A 85 -13.63 10.88 5.51
C GLY A 85 -13.95 10.79 4.02
N ASP A 86 -12.96 10.87 3.13
CA ASP A 86 -13.17 10.61 1.71
C ASP A 86 -13.27 9.10 1.42
N LEU A 87 -13.64 8.77 0.18
CA LEU A 87 -13.67 7.39 -0.29
C LEU A 87 -12.37 7.06 -1.03
N VAL A 88 -11.86 5.86 -0.79
CA VAL A 88 -10.82 5.26 -1.64
C VAL A 88 -11.35 5.04 -3.05
N THR A 89 -10.43 4.82 -3.99
CA THR A 89 -10.78 4.51 -5.38
C THR A 89 -11.56 3.20 -5.48
N THR A 90 -12.34 3.07 -6.55
CA THR A 90 -13.02 1.81 -6.87
C THR A 90 -12.04 0.65 -7.01
N SER A 91 -10.84 0.87 -7.56
CA SER A 91 -9.79 -0.14 -7.68
C SER A 91 -9.31 -0.64 -6.32
N GLU A 92 -9.06 0.25 -5.36
CA GLU A 92 -8.62 -0.12 -4.01
C GLU A 92 -9.70 -0.89 -3.25
N LEU A 93 -10.96 -0.43 -3.35
CA LEU A 93 -12.09 -1.12 -2.72
C LEU A 93 -12.35 -2.50 -3.34
N MET A 94 -12.25 -2.62 -4.67
CA MET A 94 -12.40 -3.90 -5.35
C MET A 94 -11.24 -4.84 -5.06
N ALA A 95 -10.02 -4.34 -4.94
CA ALA A 95 -8.86 -5.12 -4.56
C ALA A 95 -9.06 -5.78 -3.18
N TYR A 96 -9.57 -5.02 -2.20
CA TYR A 96 -9.96 -5.57 -0.91
C TYR A 96 -11.05 -6.67 -1.05
N ARG A 97 -12.16 -6.36 -1.73
CA ARG A 97 -13.32 -7.28 -1.85
C ARG A 97 -13.02 -8.57 -2.61
N THR A 98 -12.12 -8.52 -3.58
CA THR A 98 -11.75 -9.67 -4.42
C THR A 98 -10.57 -10.44 -3.86
N GLY A 99 -9.95 -9.97 -2.77
CA GLY A 99 -8.73 -10.56 -2.21
C GLY A 99 -7.49 -10.31 -3.08
N ASN A 100 -7.56 -9.41 -4.07
CA ASN A 100 -6.43 -9.03 -4.89
C ASN A 100 -5.57 -7.98 -4.17
N PHE A 101 -4.86 -8.41 -3.14
CA PHE A 101 -4.13 -7.53 -2.21
C PHE A 101 -2.93 -6.80 -2.80
N ASN A 102 -2.57 -7.06 -4.05
CA ASN A 102 -1.39 -6.52 -4.71
C ASN A 102 -1.71 -6.26 -6.17
N PHE A 103 -1.77 -5.01 -6.58
CA PHE A 103 -2.14 -4.66 -7.93
C PHE A 103 -1.40 -3.43 -8.41
N LYS A 104 -1.29 -3.32 -9.73
CA LYS A 104 -0.84 -2.08 -10.36
C LYS A 104 -2.02 -1.16 -10.57
N THR A 105 -1.80 0.11 -10.30
CA THR A 105 -2.71 1.17 -10.72
C THR A 105 -1.92 2.17 -11.55
N SER A 106 -2.55 2.73 -12.57
CA SER A 106 -1.95 3.77 -13.39
C SER A 106 -2.76 5.03 -13.16
N ARG A 107 -2.11 6.08 -12.64
CA ARG A 107 -2.72 7.38 -12.35
C ARG A 107 -1.84 8.45 -12.99
N GLU A 108 -2.46 9.35 -13.76
CA GLU A 108 -1.74 10.45 -14.43
C GLU A 108 -0.53 9.98 -15.28
N ASP A 109 -0.69 8.86 -15.99
CA ASP A 109 0.37 8.20 -16.78
C ASP A 109 1.60 7.72 -15.99
N LYS A 110 1.49 7.63 -14.66
CA LYS A 110 2.50 7.03 -13.79
C LYS A 110 2.02 5.70 -13.27
N ASP A 111 2.90 4.70 -13.34
CA ASP A 111 2.62 3.38 -12.81
C ASP A 111 2.92 3.35 -11.30
N HIS A 112 1.90 3.00 -10.54
CA HIS A 112 1.99 2.78 -9.11
C HIS A 112 1.72 1.31 -8.79
N PHE A 113 2.28 0.88 -7.67
CA PHE A 113 1.97 -0.40 -7.07
C PHE A 113 1.24 -0.18 -5.75
N SER A 114 0.07 -0.79 -5.62
CA SER A 114 -0.78 -0.68 -4.43
C SER A 114 -0.83 -2.02 -3.71
N SER A 115 -0.62 -2.00 -2.40
CA SER A 115 -0.78 -3.14 -1.51
C SER A 115 -1.88 -2.86 -0.50
N VAL A 116 -2.85 -3.76 -0.44
CA VAL A 116 -4.05 -3.64 0.39
C VAL A 116 -4.03 -4.79 1.39
N VAL A 117 -3.85 -4.48 2.67
CA VAL A 117 -3.69 -5.47 3.74
C VAL A 117 -4.78 -5.28 4.79
N PRO A 118 -5.74 -6.21 4.92
CA PRO A 118 -6.76 -6.13 5.95
C PRO A 118 -6.18 -6.28 7.35
N ILE A 119 -6.73 -5.51 8.28
CA ILE A 119 -6.47 -5.59 9.72
C ILE A 119 -7.60 -6.43 10.31
N TYR A 120 -7.37 -7.74 10.39
CA TYR A 120 -8.32 -8.66 10.99
C TYR A 120 -8.43 -8.43 12.49
N ASN A 121 -9.64 -8.57 13.02
CA ASN A 121 -9.85 -8.52 14.44
C ASN A 121 -9.22 -9.77 15.11
N GLN A 122 -8.45 -9.55 16.17
CA GLN A 122 -7.74 -10.59 16.90
C GLN A 122 -8.02 -10.44 18.40
N PRO A 123 -7.79 -11.47 19.24
CA PRO A 123 -8.07 -11.38 20.68
C PRO A 123 -7.48 -10.17 21.40
N VAL A 124 -6.32 -9.68 20.94
CA VAL A 124 -5.67 -8.47 21.48
C VAL A 124 -6.47 -7.18 21.23
N CYS A 125 -7.36 -7.16 20.24
CA CYS A 125 -8.18 -6.01 19.85
C CYS A 125 -9.51 -5.94 20.60
N TYR A 126 -9.98 -7.04 21.19
CA TYR A 126 -11.35 -7.17 21.74
C TYR A 126 -11.62 -6.29 22.96
N SER A 127 -10.57 -5.78 23.61
CA SER A 127 -10.70 -4.82 24.72
C SER A 127 -11.24 -3.46 24.27
N CYS A 128 -11.05 -3.10 22.99
CA CYS A 128 -11.45 -1.80 22.43
C CYS A 128 -12.39 -1.92 21.21
N HIS A 129 -12.44 -3.08 20.56
CA HIS A 129 -13.25 -3.34 19.38
C HIS A 129 -14.22 -4.50 19.63
N ASP A 130 -15.41 -4.45 19.02
CA ASP A 130 -16.39 -5.55 19.08
C ASP A 130 -15.77 -6.85 18.54
N GLU A 131 -15.82 -7.91 19.34
CA GLU A 131 -15.31 -9.24 18.97
C GLU A 131 -16.00 -9.85 17.74
N ASN A 132 -17.22 -9.39 17.41
CA ASN A 132 -17.96 -9.85 16.24
C ASN A 132 -17.52 -9.16 14.94
N ALA A 133 -16.81 -8.04 15.02
CA ALA A 133 -16.24 -7.40 13.84
C ALA A 133 -15.14 -8.29 13.27
N LYS A 134 -15.17 -8.60 11.97
CA LYS A 134 -14.14 -9.44 11.33
C LYS A 134 -12.91 -8.65 10.92
N VAL A 135 -13.13 -7.44 10.42
CA VAL A 135 -12.09 -6.53 9.90
C VAL A 135 -12.28 -5.17 10.55
N LEU A 136 -11.21 -4.63 11.13
CA LEU A 136 -11.22 -3.35 11.83
C LEU A 136 -10.82 -2.18 10.93
N GLY A 137 -10.24 -2.50 9.77
CA GLY A 137 -9.80 -1.57 8.76
C GLY A 137 -8.92 -2.27 7.73
N VAL A 138 -8.58 -1.55 6.69
CA VAL A 138 -7.77 -2.05 5.58
C VAL A 138 -6.66 -1.03 5.32
N LEU A 139 -5.42 -1.47 5.51
CA LEU A 139 -4.24 -0.66 5.21
C LEU A 139 -4.01 -0.66 3.70
N ASN A 140 -3.90 0.51 3.10
CA ASN A 140 -3.48 0.70 1.72
C ASN A 140 -2.14 1.42 1.71
N LEU A 141 -1.18 0.86 0.97
CA LEU A 141 0.13 1.45 0.70
C LEU A 141 0.31 1.54 -0.80
N GLU A 142 0.53 2.74 -1.31
CA GLU A 142 0.82 3.00 -2.72
C GLU A 142 2.27 3.48 -2.88
N VAL A 143 3.00 2.82 -3.78
CA VAL A 143 4.40 3.14 -4.10
C VAL A 143 4.58 3.45 -5.58
N SER A 144 5.48 4.38 -5.88
CA SER A 144 5.83 4.77 -7.25
C SER A 144 6.84 3.79 -7.84
N LEU A 145 6.49 3.16 -8.97
CA LEU A 145 7.44 2.29 -9.67
C LEU A 145 8.60 3.10 -10.27
N ASP A 146 8.37 4.33 -10.69
CA ASP A 146 9.40 5.22 -11.23
C ASP A 146 10.43 5.61 -10.16
N ALA A 147 9.97 5.87 -8.94
CA ALA A 147 10.86 6.18 -7.82
C ALA A 147 11.73 4.99 -7.43
N ILE A 148 11.16 3.77 -7.44
CA ILE A 148 11.90 2.53 -7.22
C ILE A 148 12.93 2.29 -8.35
N ALA A 149 12.55 2.54 -9.61
CA ALA A 149 13.45 2.44 -10.75
C ALA A 149 14.65 3.40 -10.61
N ALA A 150 14.39 4.65 -10.21
CA ALA A 150 15.42 5.67 -10.05
C ALA A 150 16.45 5.28 -8.97
N MET A 151 16.00 4.70 -7.85
CA MET A 151 16.88 4.22 -6.79
C MET A 151 17.76 3.03 -7.21
N GLN A 152 17.27 2.14 -8.06
CA GLN A 152 18.09 1.03 -8.60
C GLN A 152 19.17 1.50 -9.57
N SER A 153 18.97 2.65 -10.24
CA SER A 153 19.94 3.20 -11.19
C SER A 153 21.04 4.05 -10.55
N SER A 154 20.91 4.38 -9.26
CA SER A 154 21.83 5.25 -8.52
C SER A 154 22.71 4.52 -7.49
N GLY A 155 22.64 3.18 -7.45
CA GLY A 155 23.56 2.30 -6.70
C GLY A 155 24.49 1.54 -7.63
#